data_AF-U5EM57-F1
#
_entry.id   AF-U5EM57-F1
#
_cell.length_a   1.000
_cell.length_b   1.000
_cell.length_c   1.000
_cell.angle_alpha   90.00
_cell.angle_beta   90.00
_cell.angle_gamma   90.00
#
_symmetry.space_group_name_H-M   'P 1'
#
loop_
_entity.id
_entity.type
_entity.pdbx_description
1 polymer ?
#
loop_
_entity_poly.entity_id
_entity_poly.type
_entity_poly.pdbx_seq_one_letter_code
_entity_poly.pdbx_strand_id
1 'polypeptide(L)'
;MTIHSTDDMLRSDRTPEFAQRIGPDTWRLSWLPEFTVTRAQALAGMELDELVSDPAAAHDRLAHAEISARADVLGIIWQQALIKLAKRVDERGRDTGGSVHDPPTALAPLRRQPLSGHGDRAYYG
;
A
#
# COMPACT_ATOMS: atom_id res chain seq x y z
N MET A 1 -10.21 -16.08 -0.59
CA MET A 1 -9.99 -14.97 -1.52
C MET A 1 -11.24 -14.11 -1.49
N THR A 2 -11.11 -12.84 -1.08
CA THR A 2 -12.27 -11.95 -0.91
C THR A 2 -11.95 -10.60 -1.55
N ILE A 3 -12.63 -10.28 -2.66
CA ILE A 3 -12.59 -8.94 -3.23
C ILE A 3 -13.84 -8.17 -2.79
N HIS A 4 -13.63 -7.07 -2.09
CA HIS A 4 -14.68 -6.14 -1.72
C HIS A 4 -14.93 -5.15 -2.87
N SER A 5 -16.20 -5.01 -3.28
CA SER A 5 -16.62 -4.09 -4.35
C SER A 5 -17.56 -3.03 -3.80
N THR A 6 -17.27 -1.77 -4.12
CA THR A 6 -18.25 -0.68 -4.19
C THR A 6 -18.51 -0.33 -5.65
N ASP A 7 -19.36 0.67 -5.92
CA ASP A 7 -19.68 1.12 -7.28
C ASP A 7 -18.45 1.67 -8.03
N ASP A 8 -17.47 2.21 -7.30
CA ASP A 8 -16.34 2.96 -7.82
C ASP A 8 -14.97 2.37 -7.44
N MET A 9 -14.94 1.33 -6.60
CA MET A 9 -13.71 0.76 -6.05
C MET A 9 -13.80 -0.77 -5.93
N LEU A 10 -12.71 -1.46 -6.26
CA LEU A 10 -12.46 -2.86 -5.91
C LEU A 10 -11.23 -2.92 -5.00
N ARG A 11 -11.30 -3.69 -3.92
CA ARG A 11 -10.20 -3.88 -2.97
C ARG A 11 -10.06 -5.32 -2.51
N SER A 12 -8.83 -5.72 -2.26
CA SER A 12 -8.47 -6.99 -1.63
C SER A 12 -8.28 -6.79 -0.13
N ASP A 13 -8.50 -7.84 0.65
CA ASP A 13 -8.22 -7.86 2.09
C ASP A 13 -6.76 -8.24 2.42
N ARG A 14 -6.04 -8.80 1.44
CA ARG A 14 -4.67 -9.33 1.60
C ARG A 14 -3.60 -8.46 0.96
N THR A 15 -3.97 -7.68 -0.05
CA THR A 15 -3.04 -6.87 -0.83
C THR A 15 -3.38 -5.38 -0.66
N PRO A 16 -2.38 -4.49 -0.73
CA PRO A 16 -2.62 -3.04 -0.70
C PRO A 16 -3.14 -2.51 -2.04
N GLU A 17 -3.29 -3.36 -3.06
CA GLU A 17 -3.70 -2.93 -4.38
C GLU A 17 -5.22 -2.75 -4.48
N PHE A 18 -5.63 -1.97 -5.46
CA PHE A 18 -7.04 -1.64 -5.68
C PHE A 18 -7.32 -1.35 -7.16
N ALA A 19 -8.58 -1.47 -7.55
CA ALA A 19 -9.06 -0.95 -8.82
C ALA A 19 -10.02 0.21 -8.55
N GLN A 20 -9.91 1.27 -9.35
CA GLN A 20 -10.79 2.43 -9.26
C GLN A 20 -11.49 2.67 -10.59
N ARG A 21 -12.77 3.01 -10.52
CA ARG A 21 -13.56 3.47 -11.67
C ARG A 21 -13.15 4.90 -12.02
N ILE A 22 -12.74 5.12 -13.28
CA ILE A 22 -12.28 6.43 -13.79
C ILE A 22 -13.20 6.98 -14.89
N GLY A 23 -14.18 6.19 -15.33
CA GLY A 23 -15.22 6.54 -16.30
C GLY A 23 -16.40 5.57 -16.20
N PRO A 24 -17.45 5.71 -17.02
CA PRO A 24 -18.65 4.86 -16.93
C PRO A 24 -18.34 3.36 -16.94
N ASP A 25 -17.51 2.91 -17.86
CA ASP A 25 -17.07 1.50 -17.99
C ASP A 25 -15.54 1.35 -17.93
N THR A 26 -14.86 2.42 -17.52
CA THR A 26 -13.41 2.50 -17.53
C THR A 26 -12.88 2.39 -16.11
N TRP A 27 -12.03 1.40 -15.90
CA TRP A 27 -11.38 1.12 -14.63
C TRP A 27 -9.87 1.20 -14.79
N ARG A 28 -9.19 1.38 -13.67
CA ARG A 28 -7.73 1.41 -13.60
C ARG A 28 -7.26 0.68 -12.35
N LEU A 29 -6.26 -0.18 -12.52
CA LEU A 29 -5.61 -0.91 -11.44
C LEU A 29 -4.47 -0.07 -10.88
N SER A 30 -4.28 -0.08 -9.55
CA SER A 30 -3.18 0.61 -8.88
C SER A 30 -1.81 0.08 -9.30
N TRP A 31 -1.72 -1.21 -9.63
CA TRP A 31 -0.48 -1.87 -10.03
C TRP A 31 -0.25 -1.92 -11.55
N LEU A 32 -1.27 -1.57 -12.33
CA LEU A 32 -1.20 -1.47 -13.79
C LEU A 32 -1.81 -0.14 -14.26
N PRO A 33 -1.23 1.02 -13.84
CA PRO A 33 -1.84 2.32 -14.06
C PRO A 33 -1.79 2.77 -15.52
N GLU A 34 -0.94 2.15 -16.35
CA GLU A 34 -0.75 2.53 -17.75
C GLU A 34 -1.87 2.03 -18.67
N PHE A 35 -2.72 1.12 -18.17
CA PHE A 35 -3.78 0.51 -18.94
C PHE A 35 -5.15 0.85 -18.34
N THR A 36 -6.07 1.25 -19.21
CA THR A 36 -7.49 1.35 -18.86
C THR A 36 -8.19 0.06 -19.22
N VAL A 37 -8.94 -0.48 -18.27
CA VAL A 37 -9.55 -1.80 -18.36
C VAL A 37 -11.05 -1.73 -18.15
N THR A 38 -11.78 -2.75 -18.57
CA THR A 38 -13.20 -2.91 -18.24
C THR A 38 -13.38 -3.32 -16.77
N ARG A 39 -14.61 -3.25 -16.23
CA ARG A 39 -14.89 -3.74 -14.87
C ARG A 39 -14.52 -5.22 -14.68
N ALA A 40 -14.80 -6.06 -15.68
CA ALA A 40 -14.48 -7.49 -15.62
C ALA A 40 -12.96 -7.73 -15.57
N GLN A 41 -12.22 -6.98 -16.37
CA GLN A 41 -10.75 -7.02 -16.35
C GLN A 41 -10.18 -6.46 -15.05
N ALA A 42 -10.77 -5.39 -14.50
CA ALA A 42 -10.37 -4.88 -13.19
C ALA A 42 -10.54 -5.94 -12.09
N LEU A 43 -11.66 -6.67 -12.10
CA LEU A 43 -11.87 -7.78 -11.18
C LEU A 43 -10.82 -8.88 -11.39
N ALA A 44 -10.58 -9.31 -12.63
CA ALA A 44 -9.54 -10.31 -12.94
C ALA A 44 -8.13 -9.85 -12.50
N GLY A 45 -7.82 -8.56 -12.60
CA GLY A 45 -6.56 -7.98 -12.12
C GLY A 45 -6.42 -7.93 -10.60
N MET A 46 -7.51 -7.66 -9.88
CA MET A 46 -7.54 -7.80 -8.43
C MET A 46 -7.37 -9.27 -8.01
N GLU A 47 -7.99 -10.17 -8.76
CA GLU A 47 -7.90 -11.59 -8.49
C GLU A 47 -6.50 -12.17 -8.76
N LEU A 48 -5.86 -11.71 -9.83
CA LEU A 48 -4.49 -12.09 -10.16
C LEU A 48 -3.53 -11.68 -9.05
N ASP A 49 -3.65 -10.44 -8.56
CA ASP A 49 -2.77 -9.91 -7.52
C ASP A 49 -2.87 -10.70 -6.21
N GLU A 50 -4.08 -11.08 -5.81
CA GLU A 50 -4.35 -11.96 -4.67
C GLU A 50 -3.67 -13.33 -4.79
N LEU A 51 -3.82 -13.99 -5.95
CA LEU A 51 -3.24 -15.31 -6.21
C LEU A 51 -1.71 -15.26 -6.22
N VAL A 52 -1.16 -14.21 -6.82
CA VAL A 52 0.30 -13.97 -6.86
C VAL A 52 0.86 -13.66 -5.48
N SER A 53 0.08 -13.00 -4.62
CA SER A 53 0.49 -12.61 -3.28
C SER A 53 0.44 -13.77 -2.27
N ASP A 54 -0.14 -14.92 -2.61
CA ASP A 54 -0.15 -16.10 -1.75
C ASP A 54 1.13 -16.95 -1.92
N PRO A 55 2.01 -17.04 -0.91
CA PRO A 55 3.21 -17.87 -1.01
C PRO A 55 2.90 -19.36 -1.19
N ALA A 56 1.72 -19.82 -0.75
CA ALA A 56 1.30 -21.21 -0.91
C ALA A 56 1.00 -21.56 -2.39
N ALA A 57 0.69 -20.56 -3.22
CA ALA A 57 0.39 -20.75 -4.64
C ALA A 57 1.64 -21.10 -5.49
N ALA A 58 2.86 -20.83 -5.00
CA ALA A 58 4.10 -20.96 -5.77
C ALA A 58 4.44 -22.40 -6.23
N HIS A 59 3.89 -23.41 -5.56
CA HIS A 59 4.08 -24.81 -5.91
C HIS A 59 2.81 -25.48 -6.42
N ASP A 60 1.70 -24.75 -6.47
CA ASP A 60 0.40 -25.26 -6.91
C ASP A 60 0.19 -25.02 -8.41
N ARG A 61 0.11 -26.11 -9.17
CA ARG A 61 -0.14 -26.06 -10.62
C ARG A 61 -1.52 -25.52 -10.95
N LEU A 62 -2.52 -25.75 -10.09
CA LEU A 62 -3.86 -25.21 -10.31
C LEU A 62 -3.83 -23.69 -10.13
N ALA A 63 -3.17 -23.20 -9.08
CA ALA A 63 -2.97 -21.76 -8.87
C ALA A 63 -2.22 -21.12 -10.05
N HIS A 64 -1.21 -21.77 -10.62
CA HIS A 64 -0.51 -21.26 -11.80
C HIS A 64 -1.42 -21.18 -13.04
N ALA A 65 -2.26 -22.17 -13.29
CA ALA A 65 -3.23 -22.14 -14.39
C ALA A 65 -4.25 -21.01 -14.19
N GLU A 66 -4.69 -20.84 -12.96
CA GLU A 66 -5.60 -19.78 -12.54
C GLU A 66 -5.01 -18.36 -12.70
N ILE A 67 -3.74 -18.19 -12.36
CA ILE A 67 -2.99 -16.95 -12.58
C ILE A 67 -2.88 -16.65 -14.08
N SER A 68 -2.54 -17.66 -14.89
CA SER A 68 -2.44 -17.50 -16.35
C SER A 68 -3.78 -17.08 -16.96
N ALA A 69 -4.87 -17.75 -16.60
CA ALA A 69 -6.20 -17.45 -17.13
C ALA A 69 -6.64 -16.00 -16.84
N ARG A 70 -6.30 -15.46 -15.66
CA ARG A 70 -6.62 -14.06 -15.30
C ARG A 70 -5.73 -13.06 -16.01
N ALA A 71 -4.47 -13.42 -16.26
CA ALA A 71 -3.57 -12.60 -17.07
C ALA A 71 -4.05 -12.51 -18.53
N ASP A 72 -4.57 -13.62 -19.08
CA ASP A 72 -5.13 -13.67 -20.42
C ASP A 72 -6.34 -12.74 -20.57
N VAL A 73 -7.21 -12.64 -19.55
CA VAL A 73 -8.33 -11.70 -19.52
C VAL A 73 -7.85 -10.23 -19.61
N LEU A 74 -6.72 -9.93 -18.99
CA LEU A 74 -6.07 -8.62 -19.04
C LEU A 74 -5.29 -8.37 -20.33
N GLY A 75 -5.10 -9.40 -21.17
CA GLY A 75 -4.29 -9.31 -22.38
C GLY A 75 -2.79 -9.18 -22.12
N ILE A 76 -2.31 -9.63 -20.96
CA ILE A 76 -0.89 -9.61 -20.59
C ILE A 76 -0.43 -11.03 -20.25
N ILE A 77 0.89 -11.26 -20.30
CA ILE A 77 1.44 -12.53 -19.80
C ILE A 77 1.59 -12.47 -18.28
N TRP A 78 1.34 -13.57 -17.57
CA TRP A 78 1.37 -13.60 -16.10
C TRP A 78 2.72 -13.19 -15.51
N GLN A 79 3.84 -13.48 -16.19
CA GLN A 79 5.16 -13.06 -15.74
C GLN A 79 5.32 -11.53 -15.73
N GLN A 80 4.68 -10.81 -16.65
CA GLN A 80 4.70 -9.34 -16.64
C GLN A 80 3.93 -8.79 -15.44
N ALA A 81 2.80 -9.41 -15.10
CA ALA A 81 2.02 -9.03 -13.93
C ALA A 81 2.84 -9.24 -12.65
N LEU A 82 3.50 -10.39 -12.51
CA LEU A 82 4.42 -10.67 -11.41
C LEU A 82 5.53 -9.64 -11.26
N ILE A 83 6.19 -9.28 -12.36
CA ILE A 83 7.27 -8.29 -12.34
C ILE A 83 6.74 -6.93 -11.86
N LYS A 84 5.56 -6.50 -12.32
CA LYS A 84 4.96 -5.23 -11.89
C LYS A 84 4.58 -5.25 -10.40
N LEU A 85 3.99 -6.34 -9.92
CA LEU A 85 3.62 -6.49 -8.51
C LEU A 85 4.85 -6.58 -7.60
N ALA A 86 5.87 -7.33 -7.98
CA ALA A 86 7.12 -7.45 -7.24
C ALA A 86 7.84 -6.10 -7.11
N LYS A 87 7.85 -5.29 -8.18
CA LYS A 87 8.41 -3.93 -8.14
C LYS A 87 7.71 -3.05 -7.11
N ARG A 88 6.38 -3.17 -6.97
CA ARG A 88 5.63 -2.39 -5.98
C ARG A 88 5.89 -2.84 -4.55
N VAL A 89 6.07 -4.15 -4.31
CA VAL A 89 6.50 -4.65 -2.99
C VAL A 89 7.86 -4.05 -2.61
N ASP A 90 8.79 -4.02 -3.57
CA ASP A 90 10.13 -3.47 -3.40
C ASP A 90 10.12 -1.93 -3.20
N GLU A 91 9.33 -1.18 -3.98
CA GLU A 91 9.09 0.26 -3.78
C GLU A 91 8.60 0.56 -2.35
N ARG A 92 7.62 -0.21 -1.84
CA ARG A 92 7.12 -0.06 -0.46
C ARG A 92 8.16 -0.41 0.60
N GLY A 93 8.98 -1.43 0.35
CA GLY A 93 10.09 -1.81 1.22
C GLY A 93 11.12 -0.69 1.36
N ARG A 94 11.40 0.03 0.26
CA ARG A 94 12.26 1.22 0.28
C ARG A 94 11.66 2.38 1.04
N ASP A 95 10.37 2.65 0.87
CA ASP A 95 9.67 3.73 1.59
C ASP A 95 9.62 3.48 3.10
N THR A 96 9.49 2.22 3.52
CA THR A 96 9.49 1.83 4.95
C THR A 96 10.90 1.88 5.57
N GLY A 97 11.95 1.66 4.77
CA GLY A 97 13.35 1.72 5.19
C GLY A 97 13.92 3.14 5.34
N GLY A 98 13.18 4.17 4.95
CA GLY A 98 13.63 5.57 4.97
C GLY A 98 13.53 6.29 6.33
N SER A 99 13.02 5.64 7.38
CA SER A 99 12.76 6.30 8.67
C SER A 99 13.44 5.60 9.86
N VAL A 100 14.73 5.27 9.71
CA VAL A 100 15.59 4.79 10.83
C VAL A 100 16.77 5.74 11.10
N HIS A 101 16.83 6.91 10.46
CA HIS A 101 17.95 7.84 10.68
C HIS A 101 17.56 9.31 10.82
N ASP A 102 16.52 9.60 11.61
CA ASP A 102 16.51 10.84 12.37
C ASP A 102 16.76 10.49 13.84
N PRO A 103 17.98 10.74 14.40
CA PRO A 103 18.11 10.77 15.85
C PRO A 103 17.23 11.93 16.35
N PRO A 104 16.51 11.78 17.48
CA PRO A 104 15.84 12.91 18.11
C PRO A 104 16.89 13.85 18.70
N THR A 105 17.53 14.67 17.86
CA THR A 105 18.40 15.77 18.30
C THR A 105 17.66 17.08 18.10
N ALA A 106 16.63 17.25 18.90
CA ALA A 106 16.14 18.57 19.28
C ALA A 106 16.08 18.63 20.81
N LEU A 107 17.25 18.50 21.45
CA LEU A 107 17.45 19.17 22.73
C LEU A 107 17.44 20.67 22.42
N ALA A 108 16.27 21.26 22.60
CA ALA A 108 16.11 22.70 22.67
C ALA A 108 17.18 23.31 23.60
N PRO A 109 17.76 24.47 23.27
CA PRO A 109 18.63 25.16 24.21
C PRO A 109 17.83 25.46 25.47
N LEU A 110 18.36 25.01 26.62
CA LEU A 110 17.86 25.35 27.95
C LEU A 110 17.81 26.87 28.08
N ARG A 111 16.64 27.43 27.78
CA ARG A 111 16.28 28.80 28.14
C ARG A 111 16.35 28.86 29.66
N ARG A 112 17.39 29.49 30.20
CA ARG A 112 17.45 29.91 31.60
C ARG A 112 16.26 30.83 31.85
N GLN A 113 15.19 30.31 32.44
CA GLN A 113 14.19 31.13 33.10
C GLN A 113 14.69 31.49 34.50
N PRO A 114 14.59 32.76 34.90
CA PRO A 114 15.00 33.22 36.23
C PRO A 114 14.04 32.71 37.31
N LEU A 115 14.61 32.31 38.45
CA LEU A 115 13.89 32.04 39.69
C LEU A 115 13.28 33.35 40.21
N SER A 116 12.01 33.61 39.89
CA SER A 116 11.17 34.55 40.64
C SER A 116 10.48 33.78 41.76
N GLY A 117 11.18 33.66 42.89
CA GLY A 117 10.61 33.23 44.17
C GLY A 117 9.73 34.34 44.74
N HIS A 118 8.46 34.01 44.90
CA HIS A 118 7.43 34.82 45.54
C HIS A 118 7.60 34.74 47.06
N GLY A 119 7.71 35.91 47.70
CA GLY A 119 7.29 36.23 49.06
C GLY A 119 7.74 35.34 50.22
N ASP A 120 8.61 35.88 51.07
CA ASP A 120 8.40 35.68 52.50
C ASP A 120 8.57 36.97 53.28
N ARG A 121 7.62 37.17 54.18
CA ARG A 121 7.29 38.40 54.90
C ARG A 121 7.50 38.06 56.37
N ALA A 122 8.63 38.48 56.95
CA ALA A 122 8.85 38.37 58.39
C ALA A 122 9.44 39.67 58.96
N TYR A 123 8.64 40.23 59.86
CA TYR A 123 8.89 41.22 60.89
C TYR A 123 10.30 41.19 61.52
N TYR A 124 10.89 42.38 61.71
CA TYR A 124 11.41 42.99 62.96
C TYR A 124 11.65 44.47 62.60
N GLY A 125 11.17 45.49 63.32
CA GLY A 125 11.26 45.68 64.76
C GLY A 125 12.40 46.66 65.00
#